data_AF-B3XZT3-F1
#
_entry.id   AF-B3XZT3-F1
#
_cell.length_a   1.000
_cell.length_b   1.000
_cell.length_c   1.000
_cell.angle_alpha   90.00
_cell.angle_beta   90.00
_cell.angle_gamma   90.00
#
_symmetry.space_group_name_H-M   'P 1'
#
loop_
_entity.id
_entity.type
_entity.pdbx_description
1 polymer ?
#
loop_
_entity_poly.entity_id
_entity_poly.type
_entity_poly.pdbx_seq_one_letter_code
_entity_poly.pdbx_strand_id
1 'polypeptide(L)'
;LGILGTGLGTAAATAPVFHDLDDIISSPKAEWKRPWWVKYREADNPTTEIDWSLMNRWDARQTAQAPGIQAKYLGADEIKKRYANVLTNKVKAITNDTPGQTLRDYALSSGAGYFMNLPYVTTFMGPQKVATPQSLSVPVWQGTPEENSRMLRSAVIFYGGGQVGFGVIDQKIKDKLVFTNHKGAANSIGFVENFPPPPA
;
A
#
# COMPACT_ATOMS: atom_id res chain seq x y z
N LEU A 1 21.71 -2.77 14.43
CA LEU A 1 20.42 -3.08 13.77
C LEU A 1 20.41 -4.56 13.44
N GLY A 2 19.66 -5.33 14.22
CA GLY A 2 19.59 -6.78 14.15
C GLY A 2 19.03 -7.28 15.47
N ILE A 3 17.79 -7.75 15.47
CA ILE A 3 17.29 -8.55 16.58
C ILE A 3 18.12 -9.83 16.55
N LEU A 4 19.17 -9.88 17.37
CA LEU A 4 19.83 -11.11 17.76
C LEU A 4 18.79 -11.94 18.49
N GLY A 5 18.07 -12.78 17.74
CA GLY A 5 17.43 -13.94 18.32
C GLY A 5 18.54 -14.81 18.90
N THR A 6 18.70 -14.75 20.22
CA THR A 6 19.60 -15.60 21.01
C THR A 6 19.14 -17.06 20.93
N GLY A 7 19.42 -17.70 19.80
CA GLY A 7 19.43 -19.15 19.66
C GLY A 7 20.78 -19.67 20.13
N LEU A 8 20.85 -20.11 21.39
CA LEU A 8 21.98 -20.84 21.94
C LEU A 8 22.20 -22.15 21.16
N GLY A 9 23.30 -22.25 20.41
CA GLY A 9 23.73 -23.50 19.78
C GLY A 9 24.59 -23.31 18.53
N THR A 10 25.91 -23.21 18.69
CA THR A 10 26.97 -23.60 17.74
C THR A 10 26.90 -23.16 16.25
N ALA A 11 26.06 -22.20 15.87
CA ALA A 11 25.95 -21.70 14.48
C ALA A 11 26.31 -20.22 14.31
N ALA A 12 27.03 -19.62 15.27
CA ALA A 12 27.37 -18.19 15.23
C ALA A 12 28.58 -17.85 14.33
N ALA A 13 29.33 -18.84 13.82
CA ALA A 13 30.62 -18.60 13.16
C ALA A 13 30.54 -18.22 11.66
N THR A 14 29.36 -18.17 11.04
CA THR A 14 29.23 -17.94 9.59
C THR A 14 28.16 -16.91 9.20
N ALA A 15 27.63 -16.14 10.14
CA ALA A 15 26.70 -15.06 9.82
C ALA A 15 27.49 -13.87 9.24
N PRO A 16 27.08 -13.29 8.10
CA PRO A 16 27.71 -12.07 7.58
C PRO A 16 27.67 -10.97 8.65
N VAL A 17 28.82 -10.40 8.96
CA VAL A 17 28.91 -9.22 9.83
C VAL A 17 28.67 -8.00 8.95
N PHE A 18 27.57 -7.29 9.20
CA PHE A 18 27.26 -6.02 8.54
C PHE A 18 27.68 -4.88 9.45
N HIS A 19 28.55 -3.99 8.99
CA HIS A 19 28.99 -2.82 9.77
C HIS A 19 28.09 -1.62 9.52
N ASP A 20 27.63 -1.45 8.29
CA ASP A 20 26.81 -0.32 7.86
C ASP A 20 25.82 -0.71 6.75
N LEU A 21 25.16 0.28 6.16
CA LEU A 21 24.21 0.08 5.07
C LEU A 21 24.91 -0.28 3.76
N ASP A 22 26.18 0.06 3.58
CA ASP A 22 26.95 -0.27 2.37
C ASP A 22 27.24 -1.79 2.32
N ASP A 23 27.56 -2.38 3.47
CA ASP A 23 27.66 -3.84 3.62
C ASP A 23 26.32 -4.54 3.36
N ILE A 24 25.20 -3.91 3.71
CA ILE A 24 23.86 -4.47 3.45
C ILE A 24 23.57 -4.46 1.95
N ILE A 25 23.74 -3.33 1.26
CA ILE A 25 23.42 -3.23 -0.18
C ILE A 25 24.41 -3.98 -1.08
N SER A 26 25.64 -4.22 -0.62
CA SER A 26 26.60 -5.08 -1.31
C SER A 26 26.26 -6.57 -1.16
N SER A 27 25.44 -6.93 -0.17
CA SER A 27 25.01 -8.32 0.04
C SER A 27 24.21 -8.86 -1.14
N PRO A 28 24.45 -10.11 -1.57
CA PRO A 28 23.57 -10.81 -2.50
C PRO A 28 22.13 -10.96 -1.98
N LYS A 29 21.89 -10.75 -0.67
CA LYS A 29 20.56 -10.75 -0.05
C LYS A 29 19.80 -9.43 -0.22
N ALA A 30 20.46 -8.35 -0.62
CA ALA A 30 19.80 -7.09 -0.98
C ALA A 30 19.18 -7.14 -2.39
N GLU A 31 19.46 -8.20 -3.14
CA GLU A 31 18.77 -8.52 -4.38
C GLU A 31 17.60 -9.47 -4.13
N TRP A 32 16.60 -9.38 -5.01
CA TRP A 32 15.51 -10.34 -5.01
C TRP A 32 15.71 -11.40 -6.08
N LYS A 33 16.21 -12.57 -5.66
CA LYS A 33 16.35 -13.73 -6.54
C LYS A 33 14.98 -14.38 -6.74
N ARG A 34 14.52 -14.37 -7.98
CA ARG A 34 13.30 -15.08 -8.38
C ARG A 34 13.57 -16.58 -8.51
N PRO A 35 12.58 -17.45 -8.22
CA PRO A 35 12.66 -18.87 -8.57
C PRO A 35 12.90 -19.07 -10.07
N TRP A 36 13.57 -20.15 -10.46
CA TRP A 36 14.02 -20.39 -11.85
C TRP A 36 12.90 -20.43 -12.90
N TRP A 37 11.67 -20.74 -12.49
CA TRP A 37 10.49 -20.77 -13.35
C TRP A 37 9.86 -19.40 -13.60
N VAL A 38 10.22 -18.37 -12.82
CA VAL A 38 9.73 -17.02 -13.02
C VAL A 38 10.51 -16.36 -14.15
N LYS A 39 9.81 -15.92 -15.19
CA LYS A 39 10.39 -15.23 -16.34
C LYS A 39 10.21 -13.73 -16.22
N TYR A 40 11.23 -12.99 -16.65
CA TYR A 40 11.13 -11.54 -16.79
C TYR A 40 10.24 -11.19 -17.97
N ARG A 41 9.42 -10.15 -17.80
CA ARG A 41 8.60 -9.54 -18.85
C ARG A 41 8.65 -8.03 -18.65
N GLU A 42 8.51 -7.28 -19.74
CA GLU A 42 8.33 -5.84 -19.68
C GLU A 42 7.09 -5.47 -18.85
N ALA A 43 7.17 -4.38 -18.10
CA ALA A 43 6.13 -3.99 -17.15
C ALA A 43 4.76 -3.75 -17.80
N ASP A 44 4.75 -3.33 -19.08
CA ASP A 44 3.55 -3.08 -19.87
C ASP A 44 3.14 -4.26 -20.76
N ASN A 45 3.80 -5.41 -20.59
CA ASN A 45 3.48 -6.67 -21.26
C ASN A 45 3.30 -7.81 -20.23
N PRO A 46 2.26 -7.76 -19.39
CA PRO A 46 1.98 -8.83 -18.44
C PRO A 46 1.53 -10.12 -19.16
N THR A 47 1.28 -11.18 -18.39
CA THR A 47 0.79 -12.46 -18.94
C THR A 47 -0.64 -12.39 -19.45
N THR A 48 -1.41 -11.41 -18.99
CA THR A 48 -2.76 -11.13 -19.47
C THR A 48 -2.68 -10.05 -20.54
N GLU A 49 -3.33 -10.28 -21.68
CA GLU A 49 -3.36 -9.31 -22.77
C GLU A 49 -4.06 -8.02 -22.32
N ILE A 50 -3.46 -6.88 -22.65
CA ILE A 50 -4.01 -5.55 -22.40
C ILE A 50 -4.20 -4.87 -23.75
N ASP A 51 -5.45 -4.53 -24.07
CA ASP A 51 -5.73 -3.63 -25.18
C ASP A 51 -5.43 -2.18 -24.76
N TRP A 52 -4.20 -1.76 -25.04
CA TRP A 52 -3.74 -0.42 -24.74
C TRP A 52 -4.50 0.67 -25.52
N SER A 53 -5.19 0.34 -26.62
CA SER A 53 -5.99 1.31 -27.39
C SER A 53 -7.28 1.69 -26.65
N LEU A 54 -7.84 0.75 -25.89
CA LEU A 54 -9.03 0.96 -25.07
C LEU A 54 -8.70 1.50 -23.67
N MET A 55 -7.44 1.40 -23.25
CA MET A 55 -6.99 1.89 -21.95
C MET A 55 -6.89 3.43 -21.92
N ASN A 56 -7.63 4.02 -20.97
CA ASN A 56 -7.72 5.45 -20.74
C ASN A 56 -7.62 5.74 -19.23
N ARG A 57 -7.17 6.94 -18.88
CA ARG A 57 -7.14 7.39 -17.48
C ARG A 57 -8.53 7.30 -16.86
N TRP A 58 -8.58 6.79 -15.65
CA TRP A 58 -9.82 6.59 -14.90
C TRP A 58 -10.02 7.64 -13.81
N ASP A 59 -11.27 8.02 -13.54
CA ASP A 59 -11.62 8.83 -12.37
C ASP A 59 -11.76 7.93 -11.14
N ALA A 60 -10.80 7.99 -10.21
CA ALA A 60 -10.79 7.12 -9.03
C ALA A 60 -12.01 7.29 -8.10
N ARG A 61 -12.78 8.37 -8.24
CA ARG A 61 -14.03 8.60 -7.49
C ARG A 61 -15.15 7.65 -7.95
N GLN A 62 -15.06 7.09 -9.16
CA GLN A 62 -16.08 6.22 -9.76
C GLN A 62 -15.92 4.73 -9.36
N THR A 63 -15.15 4.43 -8.31
CA THR A 63 -15.00 3.05 -7.82
C THR A 63 -16.29 2.48 -7.22
N ALA A 64 -16.50 1.17 -7.32
CA ALA A 64 -17.60 0.47 -6.65
C ALA A 64 -17.54 0.55 -5.11
N GLN A 65 -16.43 1.03 -4.53
CA GLN A 65 -16.36 1.33 -3.10
C GLN A 65 -17.10 2.63 -2.71
N ALA A 66 -17.37 3.53 -3.67
CA ALA A 66 -18.03 4.80 -3.41
C ALA A 66 -19.56 4.60 -3.29
N PRO A 67 -20.20 5.01 -2.18
CA PRO A 67 -21.64 4.86 -1.98
C PRO A 67 -22.50 5.47 -3.08
N GLY A 68 -22.09 6.63 -3.62
CA GLY A 68 -22.79 7.26 -4.75
C GLY A 68 -22.76 6.44 -6.04
N ILE A 69 -21.72 5.61 -6.25
CA ILE A 69 -21.66 4.69 -7.39
C ILE A 69 -22.53 3.47 -7.12
N GLN A 70 -22.50 2.91 -5.91
CA GLN A 70 -23.37 1.79 -5.54
C GLN A 70 -24.85 2.17 -5.64
N ALA A 71 -25.21 3.40 -5.27
CA ALA A 71 -26.56 3.91 -5.34
C ALA A 71 -27.12 3.99 -6.77
N LYS A 72 -26.28 4.12 -7.80
CA LYS A 72 -26.72 4.06 -9.21
C LYS A 72 -27.30 2.68 -9.58
N TYR A 73 -26.86 1.62 -8.91
CA TYR A 73 -27.28 0.25 -9.18
C TYR A 73 -28.30 -0.28 -8.17
N LEU A 74 -28.15 0.08 -6.89
CA LEU A 74 -28.96 -0.45 -5.79
C LEU A 74 -30.03 0.54 -5.29
N GLY A 75 -29.96 1.80 -5.67
CA GLY A 75 -30.81 2.88 -5.16
C GLY A 75 -30.23 3.55 -3.91
N ALA A 76 -30.44 4.86 -3.79
CA ALA A 76 -29.92 5.66 -2.68
C ALA A 76 -30.45 5.22 -1.31
N ASP A 77 -31.74 4.89 -1.22
CA ASP A 77 -32.40 4.47 0.02
C ASP A 77 -31.83 3.15 0.57
N GLU A 78 -31.56 2.19 -0.32
CA GLU A 78 -30.96 0.91 0.08
C GLU A 78 -29.54 1.11 0.63
N ILE A 79 -28.74 1.98 0.01
CA ILE A 79 -27.40 2.31 0.50
C ILE A 79 -27.48 3.02 1.86
N LYS A 80 -28.35 4.03 1.99
CA LYS A 80 -28.57 4.74 3.28
C LYS A 80 -29.00 3.76 4.37
N LYS A 81 -29.93 2.84 4.07
CA LYS A 81 -30.37 1.78 4.97
C LYS A 81 -29.24 0.85 5.41
N ARG A 82 -28.37 0.42 4.49
CA ARG A 82 -27.21 -0.43 4.83
C ARG A 82 -26.27 0.27 5.80
N TYR A 83 -25.95 1.53 5.52
CA TYR A 83 -25.05 2.32 6.36
C TYR A 83 -25.63 2.59 7.76
N ALA A 84 -26.93 2.91 7.85
CA ALA A 84 -27.61 3.08 9.13
C ALA A 84 -27.56 1.81 10.01
N ASN A 85 -27.49 0.62 9.40
CA ASN A 85 -27.51 -0.65 10.11
C ASN A 85 -26.13 -1.26 10.39
N VAL A 86 -25.02 -0.63 9.98
CA VAL A 86 -23.66 -1.19 10.16
C VAL A 86 -23.37 -1.51 11.63
N LEU A 87 -23.61 -0.55 12.53
CA LEU A 87 -23.33 -0.75 13.95
C LEU A 87 -24.30 -1.77 14.57
N THR A 88 -25.59 -1.69 14.23
CA THR A 88 -26.61 -2.64 14.71
C THR A 88 -26.27 -4.07 14.32
N ASN A 89 -25.88 -4.29 13.06
CA ASN A 89 -25.49 -5.61 12.56
C ASN A 89 -24.22 -6.11 13.23
N LYS A 90 -23.23 -5.23 13.45
CA LYS A 90 -22.01 -5.55 14.20
C LYS A 90 -22.32 -5.99 15.63
N VAL A 91 -23.12 -5.21 16.36
CA VAL A 91 -23.52 -5.53 17.74
C VAL A 91 -24.27 -6.86 17.78
N LYS A 92 -25.24 -7.06 16.89
CA LYS A 92 -25.99 -8.32 16.79
C LYS A 92 -25.07 -9.52 16.53
N ALA A 93 -24.11 -9.39 15.63
CA ALA A 93 -23.16 -10.47 15.32
C ALA A 93 -22.30 -10.84 16.54
N ILE A 94 -21.82 -9.82 17.28
CA ILE A 94 -21.06 -10.00 18.52
C ILE A 94 -21.92 -10.68 19.59
N THR A 95 -23.13 -10.18 19.84
CA THR A 95 -24.03 -10.72 20.87
C THR A 95 -24.43 -12.17 20.59
N ASN A 96 -24.49 -12.57 19.32
CA ASN A 96 -24.85 -13.92 18.90
C ASN A 96 -23.64 -14.86 18.74
N ASP A 97 -22.43 -14.44 19.13
CA ASP A 97 -21.18 -15.19 18.92
C ASP A 97 -21.05 -15.75 17.48
N THR A 98 -21.40 -14.92 16.51
CA THR A 98 -21.39 -15.32 15.09
C THR A 98 -19.95 -15.67 14.68
N PRO A 99 -19.68 -16.88 14.14
CA PRO A 99 -18.33 -17.28 13.76
C PRO A 99 -17.65 -16.28 12.81
N GLY A 100 -16.45 -15.82 13.19
CA GLY A 100 -15.67 -14.82 12.45
C GLY A 100 -16.10 -13.36 12.68
N GLN A 101 -17.10 -13.12 13.52
CA GLN A 101 -17.59 -11.79 13.89
C GLN A 101 -17.77 -11.65 15.42
N THR A 102 -16.99 -12.42 16.18
CA THR A 102 -16.98 -12.32 17.64
C THR A 102 -16.34 -11.00 18.09
N LEU A 103 -16.46 -10.67 19.38
CA LEU A 103 -15.79 -9.51 19.95
C LEU A 103 -14.26 -9.55 19.72
N ARG A 104 -13.65 -10.74 19.83
CA ARG A 104 -12.21 -10.92 19.64
C ARG A 104 -11.80 -10.68 18.18
N ASP A 105 -12.60 -11.16 17.23
CA ASP A 105 -12.36 -10.95 15.79
C ASP A 105 -12.40 -9.47 15.44
N TYR A 106 -13.42 -8.76 15.91
CA TYR A 106 -13.53 -7.32 15.71
C TYR A 106 -12.42 -6.54 16.41
N ALA A 107 -12.02 -6.94 17.62
CA ALA A 107 -10.93 -6.28 18.35
C ALA A 107 -9.59 -6.41 17.58
N LEU A 108 -9.28 -7.62 17.09
CA LEU A 108 -8.10 -7.87 16.27
C LEU A 108 -8.13 -7.05 14.97
N SER A 109 -9.24 -7.09 14.23
CA SER A 109 -9.42 -6.32 12.99
C SER A 109 -9.27 -4.82 13.23
N SER A 110 -9.86 -4.30 14.32
CA SER A 110 -9.82 -2.87 14.65
C SER A 110 -8.42 -2.41 15.05
N GLY A 111 -7.70 -3.23 15.85
CA GLY A 111 -6.31 -2.97 16.21
C GLY A 111 -5.38 -2.96 14.99
N ALA A 112 -5.54 -3.94 14.10
CA ALA A 112 -4.75 -4.02 12.87
C ALA A 112 -5.00 -2.84 11.91
N GLY A 113 -6.24 -2.34 11.84
CA GLY A 113 -6.62 -1.24 10.95
C GLY A 113 -6.31 0.17 11.47
N TYR A 114 -5.93 0.34 12.74
CA TYR A 114 -5.80 1.66 13.36
C TYR A 114 -4.81 2.57 12.62
N PHE A 115 -3.62 2.06 12.31
CA PHE A 115 -2.55 2.85 11.68
C PHE A 115 -2.90 3.31 10.26
N MET A 116 -3.75 2.58 9.55
CA MET A 116 -4.17 2.93 8.19
C MET A 116 -5.04 4.19 8.13
N ASN A 117 -5.65 4.59 9.24
CA ASN A 117 -6.55 5.75 9.32
C ASN A 117 -5.87 7.01 9.85
N LEU A 118 -4.55 6.97 10.08
CA LEU A 118 -3.80 8.13 10.56
C LEU A 118 -3.62 9.14 9.42
N PRO A 119 -3.81 10.45 9.69
CA PRO A 119 -3.90 11.48 8.64
C PRO A 119 -2.63 11.65 7.81
N TYR A 120 -1.49 11.16 8.29
CA TYR A 120 -0.17 11.26 7.63
C TYR A 120 0.23 10.02 6.84
N VAL A 121 -0.53 8.92 6.92
CA VAL A 121 -0.25 7.67 6.19
C VAL A 121 -0.88 7.67 4.79
N THR A 122 -1.86 8.54 4.56
CA THR A 122 -2.63 8.62 3.31
C THR A 122 -2.27 9.83 2.43
N THR A 123 -1.19 10.56 2.75
CA THR A 123 -0.76 11.72 1.96
C THR A 123 0.33 11.33 0.96
N PHE A 124 0.39 12.03 -0.17
CA PHE A 124 1.40 11.79 -1.20
C PHE A 124 2.84 11.93 -0.66
N MET A 125 3.06 12.93 0.20
CA MET A 125 4.37 13.21 0.78
C MET A 125 4.68 12.37 2.03
N GLY A 126 3.69 11.71 2.62
CA GLY A 126 3.84 11.05 3.92
C GLY A 126 4.16 12.01 5.08
N PRO A 127 4.62 11.50 6.23
CA PRO A 127 4.97 12.32 7.40
C PRO A 127 6.17 13.24 7.14
N GLN A 128 5.98 14.56 7.24
CA GLN A 128 7.03 15.57 7.03
C GLN A 128 7.72 16.00 8.34
N LYS A 129 8.08 15.02 9.19
CA LYS A 129 8.68 15.29 10.52
C LYS A 129 10.16 14.94 10.62
N VAL A 130 10.72 14.27 9.62
CA VAL A 130 12.12 13.84 9.61
C VAL A 130 12.97 14.96 9.01
N ALA A 131 14.12 15.25 9.62
CA ALA A 131 15.07 16.23 9.09
C ALA A 131 15.53 15.79 7.68
N THR A 132 15.45 16.71 6.73
CA THR A 132 15.93 16.49 5.36
C THR A 132 17.44 16.73 5.28
N PRO A 133 18.16 16.14 4.31
CA PRO A 133 19.57 16.44 4.07
C PRO A 133 19.83 17.96 3.96
N GLN A 134 18.94 18.69 3.28
CA GLN A 134 19.02 20.14 3.14
C GLN A 134 18.90 20.86 4.48
N SER A 135 17.98 20.44 5.36
CA SER A 135 17.83 21.02 6.70
C SER A 135 19.02 20.74 7.62
N LEU A 136 19.74 19.64 7.36
CA LEU A 136 20.96 19.26 8.06
C LEU A 136 22.22 19.86 7.42
N SER A 137 22.08 20.61 6.31
CA SER A 137 23.19 21.16 5.53
C SER A 137 24.19 20.09 5.04
N VAL A 138 23.70 18.89 4.73
CA VAL A 138 24.49 17.79 4.16
C VAL A 138 24.04 17.49 2.73
N PRO A 139 24.94 17.02 1.85
CA PRO A 139 24.57 16.64 0.50
C PRO A 139 23.59 15.46 0.50
N VAL A 140 22.74 15.41 -0.54
CA VAL A 140 21.86 14.26 -0.78
C VAL A 140 22.73 13.07 -1.22
N TRP A 141 22.54 11.91 -0.58
CA TRP A 141 23.17 10.68 -1.04
C TRP A 141 22.56 10.24 -2.37
N GLN A 142 23.42 9.88 -3.33
CA GLN A 142 23.03 9.48 -4.68
C GLN A 142 23.93 8.36 -5.17
N GLY A 143 23.37 7.16 -5.35
CA GLY A 143 24.03 6.04 -6.02
C GLY A 143 23.58 5.86 -7.47
N THR A 144 24.05 4.78 -8.09
CA THR A 144 23.51 4.24 -9.35
C THR A 144 22.07 3.74 -9.17
N PRO A 145 21.28 3.60 -10.25
CA PRO A 145 19.94 3.00 -10.16
C PRO A 145 19.91 1.65 -9.43
N GLU A 146 20.92 0.81 -9.66
CA GLU A 146 21.07 -0.50 -9.05
C GLU A 146 21.30 -0.38 -7.54
N GLU A 147 22.26 0.44 -7.12
CA GLU A 147 22.54 0.69 -5.70
C GLU A 147 21.35 1.31 -4.98
N ASN A 148 20.72 2.32 -5.57
CA ASN A 148 19.52 2.96 -5.03
C ASN A 148 18.38 1.94 -4.85
N SER A 149 18.21 1.03 -5.81
CA SER A 149 17.17 0.00 -5.74
C SER A 149 17.42 -1.01 -4.62
N ARG A 150 18.69 -1.36 -4.36
CA ARG A 150 19.10 -2.24 -3.25
C ARG A 150 18.94 -1.55 -1.90
N MET A 151 19.27 -0.26 -1.81
CA MET A 151 19.05 0.56 -0.61
C MET A 151 17.57 0.66 -0.27
N LEU A 152 16.75 1.08 -1.22
CA LEU A 152 15.30 1.20 -1.03
C LEU A 152 14.64 -0.14 -0.70
N ARG A 153 15.07 -1.23 -1.35
CA ARG A 153 14.59 -2.58 -1.02
C ARG A 153 14.94 -2.96 0.41
N SER A 154 16.19 -2.79 0.81
CA SER A 154 16.63 -3.13 2.16
C SER A 154 15.84 -2.35 3.21
N ALA A 155 15.59 -1.05 2.97
CA ALA A 155 14.75 -0.23 3.84
C ALA A 155 13.29 -0.72 3.90
N VAL A 156 12.66 -1.03 2.76
CA VAL A 156 11.27 -1.52 2.72
C VAL A 156 11.14 -2.86 3.46
N ILE A 157 12.07 -3.80 3.25
CA ILE A 157 12.08 -5.08 3.97
C ILE A 157 12.26 -4.85 5.47
N PHE A 158 13.18 -3.97 5.86
CA PHE A 158 13.39 -3.62 7.27
C PHE A 158 12.13 -3.05 7.94
N TYR A 159 11.34 -2.25 7.22
CA TYR A 159 10.07 -1.73 7.69
C TYR A 159 8.90 -2.72 7.62
N GLY A 160 9.16 -4.00 7.32
CA GLY A 160 8.15 -5.07 7.29
C GLY A 160 7.43 -5.23 5.95
N GLY A 161 7.90 -4.56 4.89
CA GLY A 161 7.43 -4.84 3.54
C GLY A 161 7.84 -6.24 3.10
N GLY A 162 6.91 -7.02 2.55
CA GLY A 162 7.24 -8.37 2.07
C GLY A 162 8.05 -8.37 0.77
N GLN A 163 7.90 -7.33 -0.06
CA GLN A 163 8.51 -7.24 -1.38
C GLN A 163 8.51 -5.79 -1.90
N VAL A 164 9.48 -5.44 -2.74
CA VAL A 164 9.45 -4.21 -3.54
C VAL A 164 9.84 -4.46 -5.00
N GLY A 165 9.09 -3.84 -5.90
CA GLY A 165 9.39 -3.73 -7.32
C GLY A 165 9.55 -2.26 -7.70
N PHE A 166 10.30 -2.03 -8.77
CA PHE A 166 10.53 -0.70 -9.33
C PHE A 166 10.06 -0.70 -10.78
N GLY A 167 9.46 0.40 -11.21
CA GLY A 167 8.96 0.59 -12.56
C GLY A 167 9.05 2.05 -12.97
N VAL A 168 9.24 2.29 -14.26
CA VAL A 168 9.34 3.64 -14.82
C VAL A 168 7.93 4.20 -15.04
N ILE A 169 7.70 5.44 -14.63
CA ILE A 169 6.50 6.19 -15.00
C ILE A 169 6.81 6.99 -16.26
N ASP A 170 6.65 6.35 -17.41
CA ASP A 170 6.82 6.96 -18.72
C ASP A 170 5.54 7.69 -19.19
N GLN A 171 5.56 8.20 -20.42
CA GLN A 171 4.42 8.92 -20.99
C GLN A 171 3.19 8.02 -21.19
N LYS A 172 3.37 6.76 -21.61
CA LYS A 172 2.27 5.79 -21.77
C LYS A 172 1.58 5.53 -20.44
N ILE A 173 2.34 5.36 -19.35
CA ILE A 173 1.80 5.18 -18.00
C ILE A 173 1.04 6.43 -17.53
N LYS A 174 1.60 7.64 -17.75
CA LYS A 174 0.93 8.91 -17.40
C LYS A 174 -0.40 9.08 -18.14
N ASP A 175 -0.42 8.75 -19.42
CA ASP A 175 -1.57 8.94 -20.30
C ASP A 175 -2.65 7.87 -20.14
N LYS A 176 -2.34 6.73 -19.52
CA LYS A 176 -3.26 5.58 -19.46
C LYS A 176 -3.58 5.09 -18.05
N LEU A 177 -2.63 5.13 -17.12
CA LEU A 177 -2.76 4.45 -15.82
C LEU A 177 -2.79 5.41 -14.61
N VAL A 178 -2.47 6.69 -14.79
CA VAL A 178 -2.60 7.69 -13.72
C VAL A 178 -4.03 8.23 -13.68
N PHE A 179 -4.67 8.17 -12.51
CA PHE A 179 -6.04 8.65 -12.35
C PHE A 179 -6.21 10.12 -12.78
N THR A 180 -7.39 10.46 -13.30
CA THR A 180 -7.74 11.86 -13.64
C THR A 180 -8.01 12.68 -12.39
N ASN A 181 -8.60 12.05 -11.38
CA ASN A 181 -8.90 12.65 -10.08
C ASN A 181 -8.55 11.66 -8.97
N HIS A 182 -8.02 12.17 -7.87
CA HIS A 182 -7.84 11.37 -6.66
C HIS A 182 -9.21 10.98 -6.08
N LYS A 183 -9.29 9.80 -5.45
CA LYS A 183 -10.54 9.25 -4.90
C LYS A 183 -11.14 10.17 -3.81
N GLY A 184 -10.30 10.84 -3.03
CA GLY A 184 -10.71 11.80 -2.00
C GLY A 184 -11.83 11.28 -1.10
N ALA A 185 -12.83 12.13 -0.84
CA ALA A 185 -13.95 11.80 0.03
C ALA A 185 -15.08 11.00 -0.65
N ALA A 186 -14.89 10.47 -1.87
CA ALA A 186 -15.93 9.76 -2.64
C ALA A 186 -16.53 8.55 -1.90
N ASN A 187 -15.80 7.98 -0.94
CA ASN A 187 -16.25 6.87 -0.10
C ASN A 187 -17.21 7.29 1.04
N SER A 188 -17.43 8.58 1.24
CA SER A 188 -18.37 9.07 2.25
C SER A 188 -19.82 8.89 1.79
N ILE A 189 -20.68 8.50 2.73
CA ILE A 189 -22.13 8.41 2.52
C ILE A 189 -22.73 9.78 2.12
N GLY A 190 -22.07 10.89 2.46
CA GLY A 190 -22.52 12.24 2.09
C GLY A 190 -22.56 12.49 0.56
N PHE A 191 -21.87 11.66 -0.22
CA PHE A 191 -21.85 11.75 -1.69
C PHE A 191 -22.73 10.70 -2.37
N VAL A 192 -23.71 10.11 -1.66
CA VAL A 192 -24.72 9.25 -2.30
C VAL A 192 -25.54 10.04 -3.31
N GLU A 193 -26.02 11.22 -2.92
CA GLU A 193 -26.85 12.09 -3.77
C GLU A 193 -26.07 13.28 -4.35
N ASN A 194 -24.90 13.58 -3.78
CA ASN A 194 -24.11 14.77 -4.11
C ASN A 194 -22.82 14.41 -4.88
N PHE A 195 -22.85 13.37 -5.70
CA PHE A 195 -21.68 12.93 -6.47
C PHE A 195 -21.44 13.85 -7.69
N PRO A 196 -20.19 14.21 -8.03
CA PRO A 196 -18.93 13.81 -7.40
C PRO A 196 -18.54 14.72 -6.21
N PRO A 197 -17.69 14.23 -5.29
CA PRO A 197 -17.06 15.10 -4.31
C PRO A 197 -16.18 16.16 -4.97
N PRO A 198 -15.91 17.30 -4.28
CA PRO A 198 -14.96 18.30 -4.74
C PRO A 198 -13.59 17.68 -5.02
N PRO A 199 -12.77 18.28 -5.91
CA PRO A 199 -11.38 17.91 -6.06
C PRO A 199 -10.66 17.99 -4.71
N ALA A 200 -9.84 16.98 -4.41
CA ALA A 200 -9.00 16.92 -3.20
C ALA A 200 -7.63 17.52 -3.46
#